data_AF-A0A816YPN6-F1
#
_entry.id   AF-A0A816YPN6-F1
#
_cell.length_a   1.000
_cell.length_b   1.000
_cell.length_c   1.000
_cell.angle_alpha   90.00
_cell.angle_beta   90.00
_cell.angle_gamma   90.00
#
_symmetry.space_group_name_H-M   'P 1'
#
loop_
_entity.id
_entity.type
_entity.pdbx_description
1 polymer ?
#
loop_
_entity_poly.entity_id
_entity_poly.type
_entity_poly.pdbx_seq_one_letter_code
_entity_poly.pdbx_strand_id
1 'polypeptide(L)'
;MRSYKRKYEESGYIGDKPRSGPPKKLSRGQLTRLKRLVNKKTGISLRRLAPRFKVSYQTISNRLKAMGIKYYKKQRAPKYIDKQLEEIPTRARRLYHMLSNNDFELIMDDEKYFLLQDQSVPTNRGFYTSDNRTTAPQVKFKRTQ
;
A
#
# COMPACT_ATOMS: atom_id res chain seq x y z
N MET A 1 25.13 -39.96 -23.55
CA MET A 1 25.19 -40.34 -22.12
C MET A 1 26.36 -39.73 -21.33
N ARG A 2 27.59 -39.57 -21.88
CA ARG A 2 28.77 -39.05 -21.14
C ARG A 2 28.63 -37.63 -20.54
N SER A 3 27.84 -36.74 -21.15
CA SER A 3 27.70 -35.35 -20.68
C SER A 3 26.95 -35.18 -19.36
N TYR A 4 25.93 -35.99 -19.09
CA TYR A 4 25.09 -35.84 -17.90
C TYR A 4 25.73 -36.41 -16.64
N LYS A 5 26.48 -37.52 -16.79
CA LYS A 5 27.26 -38.14 -15.70
C LYS A 5 28.30 -37.18 -15.15
N ARG A 6 29.08 -36.54 -16.05
CA ARG A 6 30.05 -35.48 -15.70
C ARG A 6 29.40 -34.27 -15.03
N LYS A 7 28.25 -33.78 -15.53
CA LYS A 7 27.50 -32.66 -14.91
C LYS A 7 27.07 -32.98 -13.47
N TYR A 8 26.61 -34.21 -13.23
CA TYR A 8 26.21 -34.67 -11.90
C TYR A 8 27.42 -34.83 -10.97
N GLU A 9 28.52 -35.42 -11.45
CA GLU A 9 29.76 -35.58 -10.68
C GLU A 9 30.36 -34.21 -10.24
N GLU A 10 30.27 -33.18 -11.08
CA GLU A 10 30.82 -31.84 -10.78
C GLU A 10 29.93 -30.96 -9.90
N SER A 11 28.61 -31.11 -9.97
CA SER A 11 27.67 -30.12 -9.40
C SER A 11 26.53 -30.71 -8.58
N GLY A 12 26.40 -32.04 -8.51
CA GLY A 12 25.28 -32.73 -7.87
C GLY A 12 23.91 -32.48 -8.52
N TYR A 13 23.87 -31.76 -9.65
CA TYR A 13 22.63 -31.31 -10.28
C TYR A 13 22.66 -31.52 -11.79
N ILE A 14 21.63 -32.20 -12.30
CA ILE A 14 21.53 -32.59 -13.73
C ILE A 14 20.74 -31.55 -14.54
N GLY A 15 19.98 -30.69 -13.87
CA GLY A 15 19.16 -29.67 -14.51
C GLY A 15 19.94 -28.51 -15.11
N ASP A 16 19.24 -27.68 -15.88
CA ASP A 16 19.81 -26.48 -16.47
C ASP A 16 20.20 -25.47 -15.38
N LYS A 17 21.44 -24.97 -15.46
CA LYS A 17 21.91 -23.86 -14.64
C LYS A 17 21.19 -22.57 -15.07
N PRO A 18 20.95 -21.62 -14.14
CA PRO A 18 20.32 -20.36 -14.49
C PRO A 18 21.11 -19.65 -15.58
N ARG A 19 20.44 -19.33 -16.69
CA ARG A 19 21.04 -18.63 -17.81
C ARG A 19 21.16 -17.14 -17.48
N SER A 20 22.21 -16.50 -18.01
CA SER A 20 22.35 -15.05 -17.91
C SER A 20 21.23 -14.36 -18.68
N GLY A 21 20.47 -13.51 -17.99
CA GLY A 21 19.44 -12.68 -18.61
C GLY A 21 20.01 -11.36 -19.15
N PRO A 22 19.18 -10.57 -19.87
CA PRO A 22 19.56 -9.26 -20.36
C PRO A 22 19.90 -8.29 -19.22
N PRO A 23 20.75 -7.28 -19.48
CA PRO A 23 21.12 -6.29 -18.47
C PRO A 23 19.90 -5.51 -17.97
N LYS A 24 19.93 -5.16 -16.68
CA LYS A 24 18.83 -4.41 -16.04
C LYS A 24 18.88 -2.95 -16.49
N LYS A 25 17.76 -2.43 -17.01
CA LYS A 25 17.61 -1.02 -17.43
C LYS A 25 17.80 0.04 -16.32
N LEU A 26 17.76 -0.36 -15.04
CA LEU A 26 17.94 0.55 -13.92
C LEU A 26 19.08 0.08 -13.04
N SER A 27 19.99 1.00 -12.73
CA SER A 27 21.11 0.78 -11.82
C SER A 27 20.64 0.68 -10.37
N ARG A 28 21.49 0.14 -9.49
CA ARG A 28 21.20 0.06 -8.06
C ARG A 28 20.93 1.44 -7.45
N GLY A 29 21.70 2.47 -7.83
CA GLY A 29 21.50 3.85 -7.39
C GLY A 29 20.15 4.43 -7.85
N GLN A 30 19.75 4.15 -9.09
CA GLN A 30 18.43 4.54 -9.60
C GLN A 30 17.29 3.85 -8.85
N LEU A 31 17.44 2.58 -8.47
CA LEU A 31 16.45 1.85 -7.66
C LEU A 31 16.32 2.45 -6.25
N THR A 32 17.43 2.80 -5.61
CA THR A 32 17.41 3.49 -4.31
C THR A 32 16.71 4.84 -4.41
N ARG A 33 17.02 5.62 -5.46
CA ARG A 33 16.34 6.89 -5.75
C ARG A 33 14.85 6.70 -5.98
N LEU A 34 14.45 5.68 -6.75
CA LEU A 34 13.06 5.34 -7.01
C LEU A 34 12.31 5.00 -5.70
N LYS A 35 12.89 4.14 -4.85
CA LYS A 35 12.33 3.79 -3.54
C LYS A 35 12.09 5.04 -2.69
N ARG A 36 13.06 5.96 -2.62
CA ARG A 36 12.93 7.23 -1.87
C ARG A 36 11.85 8.17 -2.41
N LEU A 37 11.61 8.15 -3.72
CA LEU A 37 10.60 9.00 -4.36
C LEU A 37 9.17 8.48 -4.19
N VAL A 38 9.01 7.18 -3.92
CA VAL A 38 7.71 6.51 -3.97
C VAL A 38 7.25 6.02 -2.60
N ASN A 39 8.16 5.49 -1.79
CA ASN A 39 7.81 4.84 -0.52
C ASN A 39 7.23 5.83 0.50
N LYS A 40 6.09 5.48 1.09
CA LYS A 40 5.34 6.29 2.08
C LYS A 40 4.93 7.68 1.56
N LYS A 41 4.76 7.82 0.24
CA LYS A 41 4.36 9.07 -0.42
C LYS A 41 3.04 8.93 -1.17
N THR A 42 2.32 10.06 -1.27
CA THR A 42 0.98 10.14 -1.85
C THR A 42 1.02 10.91 -3.17
N GLY A 43 0.05 10.67 -4.07
CA GLY A 43 -0.11 11.47 -5.30
C GLY A 43 0.96 11.22 -6.36
N ILE A 44 1.72 10.14 -6.26
CA ILE A 44 2.76 9.80 -7.24
C ILE A 44 2.13 9.08 -8.44
N SER A 45 2.23 9.69 -9.62
CA SER A 45 1.90 9.05 -10.89
C SER A 45 3.14 8.41 -11.50
N LEU A 46 3.10 7.08 -11.73
CA LEU A 46 4.20 6.37 -12.38
C LEU A 46 4.43 6.85 -13.82
N ARG A 47 3.36 7.27 -14.51
CA ARG A 47 3.46 7.86 -15.86
C ARG A 47 4.27 9.15 -15.87
N ARG A 48 4.11 10.00 -14.84
CA ARG A 48 4.90 11.24 -14.67
C ARG A 48 6.32 10.96 -14.16
N LEU A 49 6.51 9.87 -13.41
CA LEU A 49 7.79 9.50 -12.81
C LEU A 49 8.74 8.82 -13.81
N ALA A 50 8.22 7.95 -14.69
CA ALA A 50 9.00 7.11 -15.57
C ALA A 50 9.93 7.87 -16.55
N PRO A 51 9.52 9.03 -17.14
CA PRO A 51 10.40 9.84 -17.97
C PRO A 51 11.68 10.30 -17.25
N ARG A 52 11.62 10.53 -15.93
CA ARG A 52 12.80 10.93 -15.12
C ARG A 52 13.87 9.84 -15.03
N PHE A 53 13.50 8.60 -15.32
CA PHE A 53 14.38 7.43 -15.34
C PHE A 53 14.63 6.91 -16.77
N LYS A 54 14.11 7.60 -17.80
CA LYS A 54 14.19 7.20 -19.21
C LYS A 54 13.69 5.76 -19.47
N VAL A 55 12.64 5.35 -18.79
CA VAL A 55 12.02 4.00 -18.93
C VAL A 55 10.50 4.10 -19.04
N SER A 56 9.85 3.00 -19.40
CA SER A 56 8.39 2.91 -19.41
C SER A 56 7.80 2.83 -18.00
N TYR A 57 6.53 3.21 -17.84
CA TYR A 57 5.85 3.11 -16.56
C TYR A 57 5.72 1.66 -16.07
N GLN A 58 5.58 0.69 -16.98
CA GLN A 58 5.53 -0.73 -16.63
C GLN A 58 6.87 -1.19 -16.03
N THR A 59 8.00 -0.67 -16.55
CA THR A 59 9.32 -0.97 -16.00
C THR A 59 9.41 -0.51 -14.55
N ILE A 60 8.94 0.71 -14.25
CA ILE A 60 8.88 1.23 -12.88
C ILE A 60 7.96 0.37 -12.02
N SER A 61 6.76 0.05 -12.49
CA SER A 61 5.78 -0.77 -11.76
C SER A 61 6.36 -2.14 -11.38
N ASN A 62 6.99 -2.84 -12.34
CA ASN A 62 7.59 -4.15 -12.11
C ASN A 62 8.75 -4.07 -11.11
N ARG A 63 9.56 -3.01 -11.15
CA ARG A 63 10.64 -2.81 -10.17
C ARG A 63 10.12 -2.48 -8.78
N LEU A 64 9.04 -1.70 -8.66
CA LEU A 64 8.39 -1.45 -7.37
C LEU A 64 7.87 -2.75 -6.76
N LYS A 65 7.18 -3.59 -7.56
CA LYS A 65 6.73 -4.93 -7.12
C LYS A 65 7.89 -5.81 -6.66
N ALA A 66 8.99 -5.85 -7.44
CA ALA A 66 10.19 -6.61 -7.08
C ALA A 66 10.87 -6.12 -5.78
N MET A 67 10.69 -4.83 -5.42
CA MET A 67 11.16 -4.25 -4.15
C MET A 67 10.14 -4.41 -3.00
N GLY A 68 9.02 -5.11 -3.21
CA GLY A 68 7.94 -5.26 -2.24
C GLY A 68 7.08 -4.01 -2.03
N ILE A 69 7.23 -2.98 -2.87
CA ILE A 69 6.44 -1.74 -2.76
C ILE A 69 5.12 -1.93 -3.50
N LYS A 70 4.02 -1.86 -2.75
CA LYS A 70 2.66 -2.04 -3.26
C LYS A 70 1.90 -0.71 -3.25
N TYR A 71 0.91 -0.60 -4.13
CA TYR A 71 -0.03 0.52 -4.18
C TYR A 71 -1.24 0.23 -3.29
N TYR A 72 -1.65 1.21 -2.50
CA TYR A 72 -2.82 1.13 -1.63
C TYR A 72 -3.74 2.32 -1.88
N LYS A 73 -5.05 2.08 -1.85
CA LYS A 73 -6.05 3.16 -1.85
C LYS A 73 -6.09 3.80 -0.46
N LYS A 74 -6.13 5.13 -0.40
CA LYS A 74 -6.35 5.81 0.87
C LYS A 74 -7.77 5.56 1.38
N GLN A 75 -7.89 5.35 2.69
CA GLN A 75 -9.17 5.17 3.37
C GLN A 75 -9.82 6.53 3.65
N ARG A 76 -11.15 6.59 3.61
CA ARG A 76 -11.89 7.76 4.11
C ARG A 76 -11.85 7.72 5.63
N ALA A 77 -11.66 8.87 6.27
CA ALA A 77 -11.78 9.02 7.71
C ALA A 77 -12.82 10.13 7.98
N PRO A 78 -13.67 9.97 9.01
CA PRO A 78 -14.51 11.06 9.49
C PRO A 78 -13.64 12.28 9.83
N LYS A 79 -14.17 13.47 9.55
CA LYS A 79 -13.51 14.72 9.92
C LYS A 79 -13.90 15.02 11.36
N TYR A 80 -12.91 15.04 12.25
CA TYR A 80 -13.11 15.46 13.63
C TYR A 80 -12.63 16.89 13.82
N ILE A 81 -13.35 17.63 14.65
CA ILE A 81 -12.92 18.91 15.23
C ILE A 81 -12.03 18.60 16.44
N ASP A 82 -11.07 19.45 16.78
CA ASP A 82 -10.12 19.21 17.88
C ASP A 82 -10.84 18.91 19.21
N LYS A 83 -11.91 19.66 19.53
CA LYS A 83 -12.77 19.40 20.69
C LYS A 83 -13.38 17.99 20.68
N GLN A 84 -13.76 17.46 19.52
CA GLN A 84 -14.30 16.10 19.43
C GLN A 84 -13.21 15.05 19.70
N LEU A 85 -11.97 15.28 19.24
CA LEU A 85 -10.85 14.38 19.50
C LEU A 85 -10.53 14.28 20.99
N GLU A 86 -10.69 15.36 21.74
CA GLU A 86 -10.52 15.39 23.20
C GLU A 86 -11.66 14.67 23.94
N GLU A 87 -12.91 14.84 23.48
CA GLU A 87 -14.09 14.30 24.17
C GLU A 87 -14.32 12.79 23.92
N ILE A 88 -13.99 12.30 22.72
CA ILE A 88 -14.29 10.91 22.30
C ILE A 88 -13.73 9.86 23.27
N PRO A 89 -12.44 9.89 23.68
CA PRO A 89 -11.90 8.86 24.56
C PRO A 89 -12.63 8.79 25.91
N THR A 90 -13.00 9.94 26.46
CA THR A 90 -13.70 10.05 27.74
C THR A 90 -15.13 9.50 27.63
N ARG A 91 -15.86 9.88 26.58
CA ARG A 91 -17.23 9.38 26.33
C ARG A 91 -17.25 7.88 26.04
N ALA A 92 -16.33 7.40 25.21
CA ALA A 92 -16.20 5.98 24.89
C ALA A 92 -15.89 5.15 26.14
N ARG A 93 -15.01 5.62 27.02
CA ARG A 93 -14.71 4.94 28.30
C ARG A 93 -15.92 4.89 29.23
N ARG A 94 -16.64 6.00 29.38
CA ARG A 94 -17.87 6.05 30.18
C ARG A 94 -18.92 5.08 29.66
N LEU A 95 -19.14 5.09 28.34
CA LEU A 95 -20.04 4.15 27.70
C LEU A 95 -19.59 2.70 27.96
N TYR A 96 -18.32 2.37 27.75
CA TYR A 96 -17.80 1.03 28.01
C TYR A 96 -18.07 0.54 29.45
N HIS A 97 -17.82 1.38 30.46
CA HIS A 97 -18.10 1.01 31.85
C HIS A 97 -19.59 0.81 32.12
N MET A 98 -20.43 1.68 31.56
CA MET A 98 -21.89 1.52 31.64
C MET A 98 -22.33 0.22 30.97
N LEU A 99 -21.74 -0.11 29.81
CA LEU A 99 -22.04 -1.32 29.06
C LEU A 99 -21.57 -2.61 29.77
N SER A 100 -20.53 -2.52 30.60
CA SER A 100 -19.90 -3.69 31.23
C SER A 100 -20.47 -4.03 32.61
N ASN A 101 -21.06 -3.04 33.32
CA ASN A 101 -21.41 -3.17 34.73
C ASN A 101 -22.91 -3.29 35.00
N ASN A 102 -23.75 -3.05 33.99
CA ASN A 102 -25.21 -3.06 34.14
C ASN A 102 -25.82 -4.12 33.21
N ASP A 103 -26.88 -4.79 33.67
CA ASP A 103 -27.82 -5.50 32.80
C ASP A 103 -28.77 -4.47 32.17
N PHE A 104 -28.49 -4.05 30.94
CA PHE A 104 -29.36 -3.17 30.16
C PHE A 104 -29.52 -3.72 28.75
N GLU A 105 -30.63 -3.37 28.13
CA GLU A 105 -30.92 -3.66 26.73
C GLU A 105 -30.63 -2.42 25.89
N LEU A 106 -29.79 -2.56 24.86
CA LEU A 106 -29.42 -1.47 23.96
C LEU A 106 -30.13 -1.64 22.61
N ILE A 107 -31.03 -0.71 22.32
CA ILE A 107 -31.67 -0.59 21.03
C ILE A 107 -31.02 0.59 20.30
N MET A 108 -30.46 0.34 19.11
CA MET A 108 -29.84 1.35 18.26
C MET A 108 -30.58 1.46 16.94
N ASP A 109 -30.77 2.68 16.46
CA ASP A 109 -31.32 2.98 15.14
C ASP A 109 -30.40 3.97 14.40
N ASP A 110 -30.33 3.86 13.08
CA ASP A 110 -29.55 4.76 12.21
C ASP A 110 -30.30 5.03 10.92
N GLU A 111 -30.56 6.30 10.62
CA GLU A 111 -31.23 6.70 9.39
C GLU A 111 -30.22 6.78 8.24
N LYS A 112 -30.45 5.98 7.20
CA LYS A 112 -29.60 5.99 6.00
C LYS A 112 -30.33 6.52 4.78
N TYR A 113 -29.83 7.63 4.24
CA TYR A 113 -30.31 8.17 2.97
C TYR A 113 -29.77 7.37 1.78
N PHE A 114 -30.66 6.98 0.86
CA PHE A 114 -30.32 6.38 -0.42
C PHE A 114 -30.46 7.43 -1.54
N LEU A 115 -29.38 7.68 -2.27
CA LEU A 115 -29.37 8.62 -3.39
C LEU A 115 -29.63 7.89 -4.72
N LEU A 116 -30.36 8.52 -5.64
CA LEU A 116 -30.76 7.96 -6.93
C LEU A 116 -29.59 7.70 -7.91
N GLN A 117 -28.44 8.36 -7.75
CA GLN A 117 -27.24 8.14 -8.57
C GLN A 117 -25.94 8.41 -7.78
N ASP A 118 -24.94 7.52 -7.90
CA ASP A 118 -23.61 7.68 -7.33
C ASP A 118 -22.59 7.98 -8.45
N GLN A 119 -22.45 9.25 -8.82
CA GLN A 119 -21.48 9.69 -9.83
C GLN A 119 -20.23 10.25 -9.16
N SER A 120 -19.23 9.40 -8.95
CA SER A 120 -17.87 9.85 -8.68
C SER A 120 -16.87 8.84 -9.27
N VAL A 121 -16.31 9.16 -10.44
CA VAL A 121 -15.20 8.38 -11.00
C VAL A 121 -14.01 8.48 -10.05
N PRO A 122 -13.55 7.37 -9.43
CA PRO A 122 -12.52 7.43 -8.42
C PRO A 122 -11.16 7.81 -9.05
N THR A 123 -10.73 9.05 -8.84
CA THR A 123 -9.37 9.49 -9.19
C THR A 123 -8.34 8.68 -8.38
N ASN A 124 -7.14 8.48 -8.96
CA ASN A 124 -5.98 7.85 -8.32
C ASN A 124 -5.50 8.61 -7.06
N ARG A 125 -6.17 8.40 -5.92
CA ARG A 125 -5.89 9.03 -4.62
C ARG A 125 -5.23 8.04 -3.64
N GLY A 126 -4.34 7.19 -4.12
CA GLY A 126 -3.62 6.20 -3.33
C GLY A 126 -2.17 6.59 -3.00
N PHE A 127 -1.46 5.65 -2.40
CA PHE A 127 -0.07 5.80 -1.97
C PHE A 127 0.69 4.50 -2.19
N TYR A 128 2.02 4.59 -2.22
CA TYR A 128 2.89 3.42 -2.34
C TYR A 128 3.62 3.18 -1.03
N THR A 129 3.71 1.94 -0.58
CA THR A 129 4.53 1.58 0.58
C THR A 129 5.04 0.15 0.51
N SER A 130 6.21 -0.08 1.10
CA SER A 130 6.74 -1.43 1.36
C SER A 130 6.07 -2.10 2.56
N ASP A 131 5.56 -1.30 3.50
CA ASP A 131 4.87 -1.81 4.68
C ASP A 131 3.73 -0.88 5.10
N ASN A 132 2.51 -1.40 5.03
CA ASN A 132 1.33 -0.64 5.40
C ASN A 132 1.25 -0.42 6.91
N ARG A 133 1.75 -1.33 7.76
CA ARG A 133 1.63 -1.19 9.23
C ARG A 133 2.39 0.03 9.72
N THR A 134 3.65 0.19 9.33
CA THR A 134 4.51 1.33 9.70
C THR A 134 4.29 2.62 8.89
N THR A 135 3.27 2.66 8.02
CA THR A 135 2.97 3.89 7.25
C THR A 135 2.12 4.84 8.09
N ALA A 136 2.47 6.12 8.07
CA ALA A 136 1.86 7.12 8.94
C ALA A 136 0.39 7.44 8.54
N PRO A 137 -0.50 7.79 9.49
CA PRO A 137 -1.93 8.00 9.23
C PRO A 137 -2.24 9.03 8.14
N GLN A 138 -1.48 10.13 8.07
CA GLN A 138 -1.64 11.18 7.05
C GLN A 138 -1.45 10.68 5.61
N VAL A 139 -0.69 9.60 5.44
CA VAL A 139 -0.49 8.93 4.14
C VAL A 139 -1.63 7.95 3.87
N LYS A 140 -2.14 7.26 4.89
CA LYS A 140 -3.19 6.24 4.79
C LYS A 140 -4.58 6.81 4.58
N PHE A 141 -4.89 7.91 5.27
CA PHE A 141 -6.23 8.49 5.30
C PHE A 141 -6.35 9.68 4.34
N LYS A 142 -7.54 9.83 3.76
CA LYS A 142 -7.94 11.04 3.04
C LYS A 142 -8.49 12.02 4.07
N ARG A 143 -8.00 13.26 4.05
CA ARG A 143 -8.72 14.36 4.68
C ARG A 143 -9.97 14.61 3.83
N THR A 144 -11.14 14.41 4.43
CA THR A 144 -12.42 14.81 3.85
C THR A 144 -12.43 16.34 3.86
N GLN A 145 -12.55 16.96 2.68
CA GLN A 145 -12.70 18.42 2.57
C GLN A 145 -14.03 18.81 3.20
#